data_AF-A0A844QIE5-F1
#
_entry.id   AF-A0A844QIE5-F1
#
_cell.length_a   1.000
_cell.length_b   1.000
_cell.length_c   1.000
_cell.angle_alpha   90.00
_cell.angle_beta   90.00
_cell.angle_gamma   90.00
#
_symmetry.space_group_name_H-M   'P 1'
#
loop_
_entity.id
_entity.type
_entity.pdbx_description
1 polymer ?
#
loop_
_entity_poly.entity_id
_entity_poly.type
_entity_poly.pdbx_seq_one_letter_code
_entity_poly.pdbx_strand_id
1 'polypeptide(L)'
;MPSLLLRFFVAGVTLLAGGVPALAQDGPSFDCAKAESGAEKLICGDDELAELDRLVADRFAAAVAAVKALDAGAVQAEKELHAYQRGWIKGRDECWKAGDERDCVEFSYLRRDAELVTQFMLEQPTGTTTWQCGDSSANEVVTMFFDTRLPSVRFERGDSVDTGTLVPSGSGSKYEGNFGRSISIKGDVATYRDPDPDGAEYECRSTN
;
A
#
# COMPACT_ATOMS: atom_id res chain seq x y z
N MET A 1 -70.18 -29.76 -20.12
CA MET A 1 -70.47 -28.32 -20.32
C MET A 1 -69.40 -27.51 -19.62
N PRO A 2 -68.90 -26.45 -20.26
CA PRO A 2 -67.49 -26.07 -20.24
C PRO A 2 -67.22 -24.90 -19.29
N SER A 3 -65.95 -24.67 -18.94
CA SER A 3 -65.50 -23.32 -18.60
C SER A 3 -64.07 -23.12 -19.08
N LEU A 4 -64.05 -22.36 -20.17
CA LEU A 4 -62.94 -21.76 -20.89
C LEU A 4 -62.17 -20.85 -19.91
N LEU A 5 -60.86 -21.02 -19.75
CA LEU A 5 -60.01 -20.00 -19.14
C LEU A 5 -58.93 -19.53 -20.10
N LEU A 6 -59.08 -18.24 -20.38
CA LEU A 6 -58.39 -17.31 -21.24
C LEU A 6 -56.86 -17.35 -21.08
N ARG A 7 -56.15 -17.56 -22.20
CA ARG A 7 -54.69 -17.39 -22.28
C ARG A 7 -54.36 -15.90 -22.28
N PHE A 8 -53.81 -15.39 -21.19
CA PHE A 8 -53.18 -14.06 -21.16
C PHE A 8 -51.78 -14.17 -21.79
N PHE A 9 -51.60 -13.57 -22.96
CA PHE A 9 -50.27 -13.31 -23.52
C PHE A 9 -49.68 -12.10 -22.78
N VAL A 10 -48.73 -12.35 -21.89
CA VAL A 10 -47.88 -11.29 -21.32
C VAL A 10 -46.78 -11.00 -22.34
N ALA A 11 -46.86 -9.82 -22.97
CA ALA A 11 -45.79 -9.33 -23.85
C ALA A 11 -44.57 -8.96 -22.98
N GLY A 12 -43.51 -9.76 -23.08
CA GLY A 12 -42.25 -9.53 -22.38
C GLY A 12 -41.50 -8.35 -23.01
N VAL A 13 -41.48 -7.21 -22.32
CA VAL A 13 -40.58 -6.10 -22.63
C VAL A 13 -39.18 -6.51 -22.19
N THR A 14 -38.33 -6.84 -23.16
CA THR A 14 -36.93 -7.22 -22.91
C THR A 14 -36.12 -5.93 -22.77
N LEU A 15 -35.74 -5.60 -21.54
CA LEU A 15 -34.88 -4.45 -21.25
C LEU A 15 -33.44 -4.81 -21.66
N LEU A 16 -32.98 -4.29 -22.81
CA LEU A 16 -31.59 -4.37 -23.23
C LEU A 16 -30.74 -3.53 -22.28
N ALA A 17 -30.08 -4.18 -21.33
CA ALA A 17 -29.05 -3.57 -20.49
C ALA A 17 -27.82 -3.26 -21.38
N GLY A 18 -27.75 -2.03 -21.89
CA GLY A 18 -26.54 -1.51 -22.53
C GLY A 18 -25.45 -1.35 -21.48
N GLY A 19 -24.44 -2.22 -21.50
CA GLY A 19 -23.21 -2.01 -20.75
C GLY A 19 -22.53 -0.76 -21.27
N VAL A 20 -22.42 0.27 -20.45
CA VAL A 20 -21.55 1.40 -20.74
C VAL A 20 -20.11 0.87 -20.75
N PRO A 21 -19.35 1.02 -21.86
CA PRO A 21 -17.93 0.71 -21.83
C PRO A 21 -17.29 1.65 -20.81
N ALA A 22 -16.65 1.09 -19.79
CA ALA A 22 -15.76 1.85 -18.93
C ALA A 22 -14.64 2.37 -19.84
N LEU A 23 -14.66 3.67 -20.14
CA LEU A 23 -13.52 4.33 -20.76
C LEU A 23 -12.36 4.16 -19.80
N ALA A 24 -11.34 3.40 -20.19
CA ALA A 24 -10.08 3.38 -19.47
C ALA A 24 -9.61 4.84 -19.34
N GLN A 25 -9.20 5.25 -18.15
CA GLN A 25 -8.57 6.56 -18.02
C GLN A 25 -7.25 6.54 -18.78
N ASP A 26 -7.17 7.36 -19.83
CA ASP A 26 -5.98 7.54 -20.62
C ASP A 26 -4.94 8.33 -19.80
N GLY A 27 -3.89 7.65 -19.33
CA GLY A 27 -2.71 8.28 -18.69
C GLY A 27 -2.75 8.44 -17.16
N PRO A 28 -1.67 9.00 -16.56
CA PRO A 28 -1.49 9.11 -15.12
C PRO A 28 -2.42 10.15 -14.46
N SER A 29 -2.34 10.29 -13.14
CA SER A 29 -3.11 11.26 -12.34
C SER A 29 -2.71 12.72 -12.54
N PHE A 30 -1.66 12.98 -13.34
CA PHE A 30 -1.14 14.31 -13.66
C PHE A 30 -1.17 14.59 -15.17
N ASP A 31 -1.03 15.87 -15.53
CA ASP A 31 -1.02 16.32 -16.92
C ASP A 31 0.33 16.05 -17.58
N CYS A 32 0.37 15.08 -18.50
CA CYS A 32 1.59 14.72 -19.23
C CYS A 32 2.19 15.86 -20.06
N ALA A 33 1.42 16.88 -20.44
CA ALA A 33 1.98 18.06 -21.11
C ALA A 33 2.86 18.91 -20.18
N LYS A 34 2.79 18.68 -18.87
CA LYS A 34 3.57 19.35 -17.83
C LYS A 34 4.67 18.47 -17.21
N ALA A 35 4.90 17.28 -17.77
CA ALA A 35 5.96 16.39 -17.30
C ALA A 35 7.33 17.04 -17.48
N GLU A 36 8.06 17.23 -16.39
CA GLU A 36 9.40 17.83 -16.35
C GLU A 36 10.48 16.75 -16.18
N SER A 37 10.27 15.83 -15.23
CA SER A 37 11.26 14.82 -14.85
C SER A 37 11.36 13.65 -15.85
N GLY A 38 12.46 12.88 -15.78
CA GLY A 38 12.62 11.64 -16.55
C GLY A 38 11.54 10.61 -16.19
N ALA A 39 11.32 10.43 -14.88
CA ALA A 39 10.28 9.57 -14.35
C ALA A 39 8.88 9.98 -14.83
N GLU A 40 8.52 11.27 -14.79
CA GLU A 40 7.20 11.74 -15.24
C GLU A 40 6.95 11.43 -16.73
N LYS A 41 7.95 11.66 -17.58
CA LYS A 41 7.87 11.33 -19.02
C LYS A 41 7.74 9.84 -19.24
N LEU A 42 8.46 9.03 -18.45
CA LEU A 42 8.38 7.58 -18.49
C LEU A 42 6.98 7.09 -18.09
N ILE A 43 6.43 7.60 -16.99
CA ILE A 43 5.07 7.29 -16.52
C ILE A 43 4.02 7.65 -17.58
N CYS A 44 4.19 8.76 -18.29
CA CYS A 44 3.28 9.16 -19.36
C CYS A 44 3.27 8.24 -20.59
N GLY A 45 4.30 7.40 -20.77
CA GLY A 45 4.44 6.47 -21.90
C GLY A 45 4.31 4.99 -21.54
N ASP A 46 4.11 4.67 -20.26
CA ASP A 46 4.01 3.30 -19.74
C ASP A 46 2.68 3.14 -18.99
N ASP A 47 1.78 2.32 -19.56
CA ASP A 47 0.42 2.13 -19.03
C ASP A 47 0.40 1.53 -17.61
N GLU A 48 1.37 0.66 -17.29
CA GLU A 48 1.48 0.03 -15.98
C GLU A 48 1.93 1.04 -14.92
N LEU A 49 2.91 1.89 -15.26
CA LEU A 49 3.33 2.98 -14.38
C LEU A 49 2.24 4.05 -14.21
N ALA A 50 1.49 4.37 -15.26
CA ALA A 50 0.36 5.28 -15.18
C ALA A 50 -0.75 4.72 -14.26
N GLU A 51 -0.97 3.40 -14.27
CA GLU A 51 -1.91 2.74 -13.36
C GLU A 51 -1.44 2.82 -11.90
N LEU A 52 -0.16 2.55 -11.65
CA LEU A 52 0.44 2.69 -10.32
C LEU A 52 0.37 4.14 -9.81
N ASP A 53 0.53 5.12 -10.70
CA ASP A 53 0.37 6.53 -10.37
C ASP A 53 -1.04 6.87 -9.89
N ARG A 54 -2.06 6.43 -10.63
CA ARG A 54 -3.46 6.60 -10.22
C ARG A 54 -3.77 5.89 -8.90
N LEU A 55 -3.26 4.66 -8.72
CA LEU A 55 -3.42 3.91 -7.47
C LEU A 55 -2.86 4.70 -6.27
N VAL A 56 -1.62 5.19 -6.36
CA VAL A 56 -1.01 5.96 -5.27
C VAL A 56 -1.74 7.29 -5.04
N ALA A 57 -2.25 7.95 -6.08
CA ALA A 57 -3.07 9.15 -5.93
C ALA A 57 -4.36 8.87 -5.14
N ASP A 58 -5.05 7.77 -5.44
CA ASP A 58 -6.25 7.35 -4.72
C ASP A 58 -5.96 6.99 -3.25
N ARG A 59 -4.88 6.23 -2.99
CA ARG A 59 -4.44 5.94 -1.61
C ARG A 59 -4.07 7.18 -0.84
N PHE A 60 -3.39 8.12 -1.49
CA PHE A 60 -3.01 9.38 -0.87
C PHE A 60 -4.25 10.21 -0.49
N ALA A 61 -5.25 10.28 -1.38
CA ALA A 61 -6.52 10.94 -1.08
C ALA A 61 -7.25 10.28 0.10
N ALA A 62 -7.27 8.94 0.17
CA ALA A 62 -7.84 8.22 1.30
C ALA A 62 -7.08 8.47 2.62
N ALA A 63 -5.74 8.50 2.59
CA ALA A 63 -4.93 8.85 3.76
C ALA A 63 -5.20 10.29 4.23
N VAL A 64 -5.33 11.25 3.30
CA VAL A 64 -5.71 12.64 3.63
C VAL A 64 -7.10 12.69 4.28
N ALA A 65 -8.06 11.91 3.79
CA ALA A 65 -9.38 11.82 4.41
C ALA A 65 -9.30 11.22 5.84
N ALA A 66 -8.50 10.18 6.03
CA ALA A 66 -8.29 9.56 7.34
C ALA A 66 -7.70 10.54 8.36
N VAL A 67 -6.66 11.30 8.00
CA VAL A 67 -6.06 12.29 8.93
C VAL A 67 -6.97 13.48 9.20
N LYS A 68 -7.83 13.86 8.23
CA LYS A 68 -8.83 14.92 8.43
C LYS A 68 -9.94 14.53 9.40
N ALA A 69 -10.19 13.24 9.56
CA ALA A 69 -11.18 12.73 10.50
C ALA A 69 -10.67 12.68 11.95
N LEU A 70 -9.41 13.01 12.20
CA LEU A 70 -8.85 13.12 13.56
C LEU A 70 -9.43 14.34 14.29
N ASP A 71 -9.66 14.23 15.60
CA ASP A 71 -10.13 15.35 16.42
C ASP A 71 -9.03 16.41 16.59
N ALA A 72 -8.03 16.11 17.43
CA ALA A 72 -6.89 16.98 17.66
C ALA A 72 -5.75 16.63 16.69
N GLY A 73 -5.11 17.64 16.11
CA GLY A 73 -3.91 17.48 15.28
C GLY A 73 -4.15 17.24 13.79
N ALA A 74 -5.40 17.12 13.32
CA ALA A 74 -5.74 16.87 11.91
C ALA A 74 -5.02 17.82 10.92
N VAL A 75 -5.04 19.13 11.19
CA VAL A 75 -4.40 20.14 10.33
C VAL A 75 -2.89 19.93 10.23
N GLN A 76 -2.24 19.54 11.33
CA GLN A 76 -0.80 19.30 11.33
C GLN A 76 -0.47 17.98 10.63
N ALA A 77 -1.22 16.92 10.91
CA ALA A 77 -1.08 15.63 10.26
C ALA A 77 -1.28 15.71 8.73
N GLU A 78 -2.29 16.47 8.27
CA GLU A 78 -2.50 16.74 6.84
C GLU A 78 -1.29 17.45 6.21
N LYS A 79 -0.78 18.51 6.85
CA LYS A 79 0.39 19.25 6.35
C LYS A 79 1.63 18.36 6.24
N GLU A 80 1.87 17.52 7.24
CA GLU A 80 2.97 16.56 7.25
C GLU A 80 2.82 15.53 6.16
N LEU A 81 1.63 14.92 6.02
CA LEU A 81 1.35 13.93 4.98
C LEU A 81 1.58 14.52 3.57
N HIS A 82 1.12 15.74 3.31
CA HIS A 82 1.42 16.43 2.05
C HIS A 82 2.91 16.72 1.86
N ALA A 83 3.65 17.04 2.94
CA ALA A 83 5.08 17.25 2.87
C ALA A 83 5.84 15.95 2.54
N TYR A 84 5.49 14.84 3.17
CA TYR A 84 6.05 13.53 2.88
C TYR A 84 5.74 13.09 1.45
N GLN A 85 4.51 13.30 0.96
CA GLN A 85 4.17 12.99 -0.44
C GLN A 85 5.03 13.77 -1.43
N ARG A 86 5.25 15.08 -1.20
CA ARG A 86 6.16 15.88 -2.05
C ARG A 86 7.61 15.39 -1.95
N GLY A 87 8.05 14.96 -0.77
CA GLY A 87 9.37 14.36 -0.57
C GLY A 87 9.54 13.07 -1.35
N TRP A 88 8.53 12.19 -1.29
CA TRP A 88 8.50 10.94 -2.05
C TRP A 88 8.52 11.17 -3.56
N ILE A 89 7.74 12.13 -4.10
CA ILE A 89 7.75 12.48 -5.53
C ILE A 89 9.18 12.85 -5.97
N LYS A 90 9.87 13.69 -5.20
CA LYS A 90 11.27 14.05 -5.48
C LYS A 90 12.20 12.84 -5.46
N GLY A 91 11.98 11.91 -4.53
CA GLY A 91 12.74 10.66 -4.45
C GLY A 91 12.52 9.75 -5.67
N ARG A 92 11.27 9.59 -6.11
CA ARG A 92 10.91 8.88 -7.35
C ARG A 92 11.59 9.51 -8.56
N ASP A 93 11.57 10.84 -8.65
CA ASP A 93 12.18 11.58 -9.76
C ASP A 93 13.70 11.44 -9.83
N GLU A 94 14.36 10.94 -8.77
CA GLU A 94 15.80 10.63 -8.75
C GLU A 94 16.14 9.25 -9.32
N CYS A 95 15.15 8.48 -9.79
CA CYS A 95 15.35 7.16 -10.39
C CYS A 95 16.22 7.16 -11.65
N TRP A 96 16.47 8.30 -12.30
CA TRP A 96 17.46 8.44 -13.38
C TRP A 96 18.89 8.04 -12.95
N LYS A 97 19.16 8.00 -11.64
CA LYS A 97 20.44 7.55 -11.07
C LYS A 97 20.56 6.03 -10.97
N ALA A 98 19.47 5.29 -11.12
CA ALA A 98 19.46 3.84 -11.01
C ALA A 98 20.00 3.17 -12.27
N GLY A 99 20.37 1.89 -12.17
CA GLY A 99 20.79 1.09 -13.33
C GLY A 99 19.63 0.82 -14.31
N ASP A 100 18.41 0.74 -13.79
CA ASP A 100 17.16 0.68 -14.54
C ASP A 100 16.18 1.71 -13.95
N GLU A 101 15.88 2.75 -14.73
CA GLU A 101 14.99 3.84 -14.30
C GLU A 101 13.53 3.35 -14.16
N ARG A 102 13.08 2.46 -15.05
CA ARG A 102 11.70 1.98 -15.07
C ARG A 102 11.41 1.11 -13.86
N ASP A 103 12.29 0.16 -13.57
CA ASP A 103 12.17 -0.70 -12.39
C ASP A 103 12.26 0.11 -11.09
N CYS A 104 13.12 1.15 -11.06
CA CYS A 104 13.19 2.05 -9.91
C CYS A 104 11.88 2.82 -9.69
N VAL A 105 11.28 3.36 -10.75
CA VAL A 105 10.01 4.09 -10.67
C VAL A 105 8.88 3.17 -10.24
N GLU A 106 8.77 1.98 -10.83
CA GLU A 106 7.78 0.96 -10.43
C GLU A 106 7.91 0.63 -8.94
N PHE A 107 9.12 0.28 -8.49
CA PHE A 107 9.37 -0.05 -7.09
C PHE A 107 9.04 1.11 -6.14
N SER A 108 9.34 2.34 -6.54
CA SER A 108 8.98 3.54 -5.77
C SER A 108 7.46 3.68 -5.57
N TYR A 109 6.67 3.41 -6.61
CA TYR A 109 5.20 3.40 -6.50
C TYR A 109 4.68 2.26 -5.62
N LEU A 110 5.17 1.04 -5.84
CA LEU A 110 4.76 -0.14 -5.08
C LEU A 110 5.03 0.04 -3.58
N ARG A 111 6.20 0.59 -3.21
CA ARG A 111 6.51 0.92 -1.82
C ARG A 111 5.61 2.01 -1.26
N ARG A 112 5.25 3.02 -2.07
CA ARG A 112 4.38 4.11 -1.60
C ARG A 112 2.94 3.67 -1.37
N ASP A 113 2.41 2.82 -2.24
CA ASP A 113 1.10 2.16 -2.04
C ASP A 113 1.11 1.39 -0.71
N ALA A 114 2.11 0.52 -0.50
CA ALA A 114 2.30 -0.21 0.74
C ALA A 114 2.38 0.71 1.98
N GLU A 115 3.22 1.74 1.94
CA GLU A 115 3.38 2.69 3.05
C GLU A 115 2.04 3.38 3.38
N LEU A 116 1.32 3.89 2.38
CA LEU A 116 0.04 4.58 2.60
C LEU A 116 -1.02 3.62 3.16
N VAL A 117 -1.13 2.42 2.62
CA VAL A 117 -2.10 1.41 3.10
C VAL A 117 -1.82 1.02 4.54
N THR A 118 -0.57 0.70 4.86
CA THR A 118 -0.19 0.15 6.17
C THR A 118 -0.05 1.21 7.27
N GLN A 119 0.39 2.43 6.93
CA GLN A 119 0.50 3.54 7.89
C GLN A 119 -0.88 4.04 8.34
N PHE A 120 -1.81 4.16 7.39
CA PHE A 120 -3.14 4.75 7.62
C PHE A 120 -4.26 3.72 7.73
N MET A 121 -3.92 2.42 7.74
CA MET A 121 -4.89 1.31 7.85
C MET A 121 -6.01 1.42 6.80
N LEU A 122 -5.64 1.70 5.54
CA LEU A 122 -6.60 1.92 4.45
C LEU A 122 -7.27 0.63 3.98
N GLU A 123 -6.76 -0.52 4.40
CA GLU A 123 -7.31 -1.85 4.16
C GLU A 123 -7.30 -2.65 5.47
N GLN A 124 -8.02 -3.79 5.48
CA GLN A 124 -7.96 -4.71 6.61
C GLN A 124 -6.72 -5.59 6.52
N PRO A 125 -5.98 -5.79 7.62
CA PRO A 125 -4.89 -6.75 7.64
C PRO A 125 -5.38 -8.16 7.29
N THR A 126 -4.62 -8.86 6.47
CA THR A 126 -4.82 -10.28 6.15
C THR A 126 -4.41 -11.20 7.29
N GLY A 127 -3.55 -10.71 8.18
CA GLY A 127 -3.12 -11.41 9.39
C GLY A 127 -2.43 -10.46 10.37
N THR A 128 -2.52 -10.80 11.64
CA THR A 128 -1.84 -10.10 12.73
C THR A 128 -1.09 -11.12 13.57
N THR A 129 0.19 -10.86 13.83
CA THR A 129 1.03 -11.71 14.68
C THR A 129 1.68 -10.87 15.76
N THR A 130 1.63 -11.37 16.98
CA THR A 130 2.33 -10.78 18.12
C THR A 130 3.60 -11.58 18.38
N TRP A 131 4.71 -10.87 18.51
CA TRP A 131 6.04 -11.44 18.70
C TRP A 131 6.61 -11.01 20.04
N GLN A 132 6.96 -11.97 20.90
CA GLN A 132 7.81 -11.70 22.05
C GLN A 132 9.27 -11.75 21.59
N CYS A 133 9.98 -10.64 21.72
CA CYS A 133 11.35 -10.48 21.23
C CYS A 133 12.37 -10.37 22.38
N GLY A 134 13.35 -11.27 22.41
CA GLY A 134 14.31 -11.38 23.52
C GLY A 134 13.66 -11.86 24.83
N ASP A 135 14.34 -11.63 25.95
CA ASP A 135 13.99 -12.26 27.23
C ASP A 135 12.93 -11.51 28.05
N SER A 136 12.65 -10.25 27.69
CA SER A 136 11.66 -9.42 28.39
C SER A 136 10.30 -9.51 27.73
N SER A 137 9.25 -9.78 28.50
CA SER A 137 7.87 -9.76 27.99
C SER A 137 7.40 -8.36 27.55
N ALA A 138 8.10 -7.29 27.95
CA ALA A 138 7.79 -5.93 27.49
C ALA A 138 8.32 -5.64 26.08
N ASN A 139 9.22 -6.48 25.55
CA ASN A 139 9.76 -6.34 24.20
C ASN A 139 8.84 -7.04 23.21
N GLU A 140 7.67 -6.45 22.99
CA GLU A 140 6.68 -6.96 22.05
C GLU A 140 6.77 -6.22 20.71
N VAL A 141 6.65 -6.97 19.62
CA VAL A 141 6.44 -6.42 18.28
C VAL A 141 5.14 -7.00 17.74
N VAL A 142 4.25 -6.15 17.26
CA VAL A 142 3.03 -6.57 16.55
C VAL A 142 3.22 -6.30 15.07
N THR A 143 3.00 -7.32 14.24
CA THR A 143 3.01 -7.19 12.78
C THR A 143 1.62 -7.40 12.22
N MET A 144 1.15 -6.46 11.41
CA MET A 144 -0.08 -6.58 10.63
C MET A 144 0.29 -6.66 9.14
N PHE A 145 -0.16 -7.70 8.43
CA PHE A 145 0.20 -7.95 7.03
C PHE A 145 -0.91 -7.56 6.07
N PHE A 146 -0.54 -7.03 4.90
CA PHE A 146 -1.49 -6.54 3.90
C PHE A 146 -1.15 -7.10 2.51
N ASP A 147 -2.19 -7.40 1.73
CA ASP A 147 -2.10 -7.93 0.37
C ASP A 147 -2.04 -6.80 -0.68
N THR A 148 -1.12 -5.87 -0.47
CA THR A 148 -0.78 -4.83 -1.45
C THR A 148 0.01 -5.44 -2.62
N ARG A 149 0.08 -4.75 -3.77
CA ARG A 149 0.78 -5.26 -4.97
C ARG A 149 2.21 -5.70 -4.68
N LEU A 150 2.88 -4.99 -3.77
CA LEU A 150 4.07 -5.45 -3.09
C LEU A 150 3.67 -5.80 -1.65
N PRO A 151 3.62 -7.09 -1.25
CA PRO A 151 3.12 -7.50 0.06
C PRO A 151 3.80 -6.72 1.18
N SER A 152 3.01 -6.22 2.12
CA SER A 152 3.48 -5.22 3.08
C SER A 152 3.12 -5.55 4.51
N VAL A 153 3.79 -4.86 5.44
CA VAL A 153 3.64 -5.06 6.87
C VAL A 153 3.63 -3.71 7.58
N ARG A 154 2.83 -3.61 8.63
CA ARG A 154 2.92 -2.57 9.66
C ARG A 154 3.61 -3.17 10.88
N PHE A 155 4.66 -2.51 11.37
CA PHE A 155 5.33 -2.81 12.62
C PHE A 155 4.80 -1.90 13.72
N GLU A 156 4.35 -2.46 14.83
CA GLU A 156 4.09 -1.70 16.05
C GLU A 156 5.00 -2.23 17.18
N ARG A 157 5.72 -1.32 17.84
CA ARG A 157 6.60 -1.62 18.98
C ARG A 157 6.53 -0.47 19.98
N GLY A 158 5.89 -0.69 21.12
CA GLY A 158 5.54 0.39 22.04
C GLY A 158 4.70 1.45 21.32
N ASP A 159 5.08 2.72 21.45
CA ASP A 159 4.40 3.84 20.77
C ASP A 159 4.87 4.06 19.33
N SER A 160 5.82 3.24 18.83
CA SER A 160 6.38 3.39 17.50
C SER A 160 5.62 2.57 16.47
N VAL A 161 5.30 3.22 15.37
CA VAL A 161 4.76 2.60 14.15
C VAL A 161 5.77 2.78 13.04
N ASP A 162 5.99 1.72 12.27
CA ASP A 162 6.68 1.82 10.98
C ASP A 162 6.01 0.87 9.98
N THR A 163 6.38 0.99 8.71
CA THR A 163 5.84 0.19 7.63
C THR A 163 6.97 -0.47 6.87
N GLY A 164 6.69 -1.59 6.20
CA GLY A 164 7.68 -2.31 5.42
C GLY A 164 7.07 -3.10 4.28
N THR A 165 7.95 -3.57 3.41
CA THR A 165 7.58 -4.35 2.22
C THR A 165 8.38 -5.64 2.18
N LEU A 166 7.79 -6.68 1.60
CA LEU A 166 8.44 -7.96 1.39
C LEU A 166 9.65 -7.78 0.47
N VAL A 167 10.78 -8.34 0.87
CA VAL A 167 12.01 -8.38 0.08
C VAL A 167 12.42 -9.81 -0.20
N PRO A 168 13.17 -10.08 -1.29
CA PRO A 168 13.70 -11.41 -1.56
C PRO A 168 14.49 -11.97 -0.36
N SER A 169 14.26 -13.24 -0.05
CA SER A 169 14.94 -13.94 1.04
C SER A 169 15.29 -15.38 0.62
N GLY A 170 16.30 -15.97 1.24
CA GLY A 170 16.69 -17.36 0.97
C GLY A 170 15.81 -18.40 1.67
N SER A 171 15.09 -18.02 2.72
CA SER A 171 14.19 -18.87 3.50
C SER A 171 13.25 -17.99 4.32
N GLY A 172 11.97 -18.36 4.38
CA GLY A 172 10.96 -17.59 5.11
C GLY A 172 10.60 -16.29 4.39
N SER A 173 10.01 -15.34 5.12
CA SER A 173 9.62 -14.04 4.58
C SER A 173 10.41 -12.95 5.29
N LYS A 174 11.04 -12.05 4.54
CA LYS A 174 11.71 -10.87 5.11
C LYS A 174 10.96 -9.62 4.69
N TYR A 175 10.62 -8.77 5.65
CA TYR A 175 10.07 -7.45 5.40
C TYR A 175 11.05 -6.39 5.87
N GLU A 176 11.27 -5.38 5.05
CA GLU A 176 12.15 -4.25 5.36
C GLU A 176 11.36 -2.94 5.38
N GLY A 177 11.54 -2.19 6.46
CA GLY A 177 10.97 -0.86 6.68
C GLY A 177 12.00 0.25 6.54
N ASN A 178 11.81 1.32 7.29
CA ASN A 178 12.67 2.50 7.21
C ASN A 178 13.94 2.33 8.05
N PHE A 179 15.02 3.00 7.63
CA PHE A 179 16.30 3.04 8.35
C PHE A 179 16.83 1.65 8.77
N GLY A 180 16.71 0.65 7.88
CA GLY A 180 17.21 -0.70 8.15
C GLY A 180 16.40 -1.51 9.16
N ARG A 181 15.24 -1.01 9.64
CA ARG A 181 14.29 -1.83 10.40
C ARG A 181 13.83 -3.01 9.57
N SER A 182 13.77 -4.20 10.15
CA SER A 182 13.29 -5.39 9.42
C SER A 182 12.75 -6.47 10.34
N ILE A 183 11.95 -7.38 9.78
CA ILE A 183 11.61 -8.65 10.41
C ILE A 183 11.80 -9.80 9.41
N SER A 184 12.50 -10.85 9.83
CA SER A 184 12.69 -12.08 9.05
C SER A 184 11.95 -13.22 9.73
N ILE A 185 10.91 -13.76 9.10
CA ILE A 185 9.95 -14.70 9.70
C ILE A 185 10.14 -16.10 9.11
N LYS A 186 10.17 -17.11 9.98
CA LYS A 186 10.22 -18.53 9.61
C LYS A 186 9.35 -19.37 10.54
N GLY A 187 8.07 -19.53 10.18
CA GLY A 187 7.11 -20.26 11.03
C GLY A 187 6.77 -19.43 12.27
N ASP A 188 6.97 -20.01 13.46
CA ASP A 188 6.68 -19.41 14.77
C ASP A 188 7.86 -18.61 15.35
N VAL A 189 8.96 -18.46 14.59
CA VAL A 189 10.13 -17.65 14.97
C VAL A 189 10.38 -16.52 13.99
N ALA A 190 10.94 -15.43 14.49
CA ALA A 190 11.40 -14.31 13.68
C ALA A 190 12.66 -13.66 14.24
N THR A 191 13.46 -13.01 13.39
CA THR A 191 14.51 -12.08 13.81
C THR A 191 14.03 -10.67 13.50
N TYR A 192 13.86 -9.83 14.52
CA TYR A 192 13.48 -8.42 14.37
C TYR A 192 14.71 -7.52 14.57
N ARG A 193 14.90 -6.54 13.68
CA ARG A 193 15.96 -5.54 13.75
C ARG A 193 15.36 -4.16 13.96
N ASP A 194 15.83 -3.45 14.98
CA ASP A 194 15.53 -2.04 15.22
C ASP A 194 16.08 -1.14 14.09
N PRO A 195 15.53 0.07 13.88
CA PRO A 195 16.08 0.99 12.91
C PRO A 195 17.45 1.50 13.38
N ASP A 196 18.25 1.96 12.42
CA ASP A 196 19.50 2.69 12.67
C ASP A 196 19.22 3.99 13.45
N PRO A 197 20.17 4.45 14.29
CA PRO A 197 21.54 3.95 14.45
C PRO A 197 21.68 2.75 15.40
N ASP A 198 20.66 2.42 16.19
CA ASP A 198 20.76 1.37 17.20
C ASP A 198 20.94 0.00 16.53
N GLY A 199 20.11 -0.31 15.52
CA GLY A 199 20.27 -1.49 14.68
C GLY A 199 20.27 -2.83 15.43
N ALA A 200 19.75 -2.85 16.66
CA ALA A 200 19.76 -4.01 17.52
C ALA A 200 18.86 -5.12 16.97
N GLU A 201 19.32 -6.37 17.09
CA GLU A 201 18.59 -7.55 16.62
C GLU A 201 18.09 -8.38 17.79
N TYR A 202 16.89 -8.93 17.63
CA TYR A 202 16.21 -9.74 18.63
C TYR A 202 15.64 -10.98 17.97
N GLU A 203 15.85 -12.12 18.62
CA GLU A 203 15.11 -13.34 18.32
C GLU A 203 13.74 -13.24 18.94
N CYS A 204 12.72 -13.56 18.15
CA CYS A 204 11.33 -13.43 18.52
C CYS A 204 10.57 -14.74 18.32
N ARG A 205 9.53 -14.96 19.12
CA ARG A 205 8.58 -16.08 18.97
C ARG A 205 7.16 -15.55 18.92
N SER A 206 6.34 -16.14 18.05
CA SER A 206 4.92 -15.79 17.96
C SER A 206 4.19 -16.24 19.23
N THR A 207 3.29 -15.40 19.74
CA THR A 207 2.54 -15.65 20.98
C THR A 207 1.04 -15.89 20.75
N ASN A 208 0.57 -15.84 19.51
CA ASN A 208 -0.82 -16.06 19.10
C ASN A 208 -0.99 -17.14 18.02
#